data_AF-A0A0F2LA25-F1
#
_entry.id   AF-A0A0F2LA25-F1
#
_cell.length_a   1.000
_cell.length_b   1.000
_cell.length_c   1.000
_cell.angle_alpha   90.00
_cell.angle_beta   90.00
_cell.angle_gamma   90.00
#
_symmetry.space_group_name_H-M   'P 1'
#
loop_
_entity.id
_entity.type
_entity.pdbx_description
1 polymer ?
#
loop_
_entity_poly.entity_id
_entity_poly.type
_entity_poly.pdbx_seq_one_letter_code
_entity_poly.pdbx_strand_id
1 'polypeptide(L)'
;MMVDISSKADVYRYSEARAEADVKFDNCAAGALAAKLAYRFIPLLHPIPISASARCFDGGVVVEAESTWKTGVEMDALFGALVGAIASGASKIYKLSVVQKVKGLGAPSLSEPAAAPKPIPRPDVGLVATAEGRIRLRSIDVVKAGAVEKGDPLCAAKIAAALSSKRLCELLPVECVYLEYANTEVKVEDEGVAVSVVLRARGSSPSLEALFAAGAALLTIWDMTKKYEKDERGQYPSTFIELGLS
;
A
#
# COMPACT_ATOMS: atom_id res chain seq x y z
N MET A 1 -4.74 -6.69 20.89
CA MET A 1 -5.79 -5.79 21.43
C MET A 1 -6.20 -4.85 20.31
N MET A 2 -7.47 -4.85 19.90
CA MET A 2 -7.97 -3.98 18.82
C MET A 2 -7.96 -2.52 19.31
N VAL A 3 -7.48 -1.58 18.49
CA VAL A 3 -7.38 -0.17 18.91
C VAL A 3 -8.79 0.42 18.98
N ASP A 4 -9.28 0.73 20.19
CA ASP A 4 -10.56 1.42 20.36
C ASP A 4 -10.44 2.88 19.89
N ILE A 5 -11.20 3.23 18.86
CA ILE A 5 -11.29 4.58 18.32
C ILE A 5 -12.59 5.29 18.71
N SER A 6 -13.53 4.62 19.39
CA SER A 6 -14.88 5.12 19.66
C SER A 6 -14.90 6.44 20.44
N SER A 7 -13.91 6.65 21.31
CA SER A 7 -13.73 7.84 22.16
C SER A 7 -13.13 9.05 21.44
N LYS A 8 -12.65 8.91 20.19
CA LYS A 8 -12.04 10.02 19.45
C LYS A 8 -13.12 10.87 18.77
N ALA A 9 -12.91 12.18 18.76
CA ALA A 9 -13.76 13.10 18.01
C ALA A 9 -13.57 12.94 16.49
N ASP A 10 -14.64 13.24 15.76
CA ASP A 10 -14.57 13.39 14.31
C ASP A 10 -13.84 14.69 13.97
N VAL A 11 -12.73 14.55 13.27
CA VAL A 11 -11.87 15.67 12.89
C VAL A 11 -11.47 15.47 11.45
N TYR A 12 -11.43 16.57 10.70
CA TYR A 12 -10.90 16.57 9.35
C TYR A 12 -9.47 16.02 9.33
N ARG A 13 -9.22 15.10 8.40
CA ARG A 13 -7.90 14.52 8.14
C ARG A 13 -7.68 14.45 6.65
N TYR A 14 -6.45 14.77 6.27
CA TYR A 14 -5.97 14.70 4.91
C TYR A 14 -4.61 14.02 4.89
N SER A 15 -4.33 13.27 3.84
CA SER A 15 -3.01 12.74 3.57
C SER A 15 -2.71 12.76 2.08
N GLU A 16 -1.50 13.16 1.74
CA GLU A 16 -0.91 12.97 0.42
C GLU A 16 0.14 11.85 0.51
N ALA A 17 0.03 10.84 -0.35
CA ALA A 17 1.02 9.80 -0.52
C ALA A 17 1.56 9.81 -1.95
N ARG A 18 2.84 9.48 -2.09
CA ARG A 18 3.55 9.49 -3.36
C ARG A 18 4.28 8.18 -3.58
N ALA A 19 4.11 7.60 -4.77
CA ALA A 19 4.90 6.52 -5.30
C ALA A 19 5.77 7.06 -6.43
N GLU A 20 7.08 7.19 -6.21
CA GLU A 20 8.08 7.40 -7.25
C GLU A 20 8.37 6.05 -7.90
N ALA A 21 8.06 5.90 -9.19
CA ALA A 21 7.99 4.61 -9.87
C ALA A 21 8.19 4.72 -11.39
N ASP A 22 8.53 3.61 -12.04
CA ASP A 22 8.67 3.48 -13.49
C ASP A 22 7.30 3.36 -14.22
N VAL A 23 6.43 4.35 -14.01
CA VAL A 23 5.11 4.42 -14.63
C VAL A 23 5.20 4.46 -16.16
N LYS A 24 4.44 3.61 -16.85
CA LYS A 24 4.50 3.41 -18.30
C LYS A 24 3.36 4.11 -19.05
N PHE A 25 2.21 4.28 -18.42
CA PHE A 25 1.02 4.89 -19.01
C PHE A 25 0.10 5.44 -17.92
N ASP A 26 -0.78 6.36 -18.27
CA ASP A 26 -1.73 6.95 -17.32
C ASP A 26 -2.91 6.00 -17.04
N ASN A 27 -2.93 5.48 -15.81
CA ASN A 27 -4.05 4.75 -15.22
C ASN A 27 -4.22 5.01 -13.70
N CYS A 28 -3.72 6.15 -13.20
CA CYS A 28 -3.68 6.46 -11.76
C CYS A 28 -5.06 6.68 -11.14
N ALA A 29 -6.13 6.86 -11.92
CA ALA A 29 -7.51 6.85 -11.41
C ALA A 29 -7.82 5.58 -10.60
N ALA A 30 -7.17 4.46 -10.94
CA ALA A 30 -7.22 3.22 -10.16
C ALA A 30 -6.75 3.41 -8.71
N GLY A 31 -5.76 4.28 -8.47
CA GLY A 31 -5.23 4.57 -7.14
C GLY A 31 -6.24 5.25 -6.22
N ALA A 32 -6.98 6.23 -6.73
CA ALA A 32 -8.04 6.90 -5.95
C ALA A 32 -9.20 5.95 -5.60
N LEU A 33 -9.61 5.09 -6.53
CA LEU A 33 -10.61 4.06 -6.26
C LEU A 33 -10.10 3.02 -5.26
N ALA A 34 -8.84 2.62 -5.39
CA ALA A 34 -8.21 1.67 -4.49
C ALA A 34 -8.06 2.20 -3.07
N ALA A 35 -7.76 3.50 -2.90
CA ALA A 35 -7.69 4.14 -1.58
C ALA A 35 -8.98 3.90 -0.78
N LYS A 36 -10.15 4.05 -1.42
CA LYS A 36 -11.47 3.82 -0.80
C LYS A 36 -11.72 2.38 -0.35
N LEU A 37 -10.92 1.44 -0.84
CA LEU A 37 -11.04 0.00 -0.59
C LEU A 37 -9.88 -0.56 0.24
N ALA A 38 -8.95 0.27 0.72
CA ALA A 38 -7.73 -0.16 1.41
C ALA A 38 -7.99 -1.08 2.61
N TYR A 39 -9.07 -0.83 3.37
CA TYR A 39 -9.48 -1.67 4.50
C TYR A 39 -9.81 -3.12 4.14
N ARG A 40 -10.06 -3.43 2.86
CA ARG A 40 -10.28 -4.82 2.40
C ARG A 40 -8.99 -5.60 2.21
N PHE A 41 -7.83 -4.92 2.20
CA PHE A 41 -6.53 -5.50 1.86
C PHE A 41 -5.48 -5.30 2.97
N ILE A 42 -5.65 -4.29 3.82
CA ILE A 42 -4.78 -4.03 4.99
C ILE A 42 -5.53 -4.44 6.27
N PRO A 43 -5.11 -5.51 6.98
CA PRO A 43 -5.93 -6.21 7.99
C PRO A 43 -6.49 -5.37 9.16
N LEU A 44 -5.78 -4.31 9.58
CA LEU A 44 -6.17 -3.50 10.76
C LEU A 44 -6.62 -2.08 10.39
N LEU A 45 -6.87 -1.84 9.11
CA LEU A 45 -7.50 -0.59 8.67
C LEU A 45 -8.99 -0.60 8.97
N HIS A 46 -9.51 0.54 9.41
CA HIS A 46 -10.93 0.68 9.68
C HIS A 46 -11.65 1.17 8.42
N PRO A 47 -12.82 0.61 8.08
CA PRO A 47 -13.63 1.14 6.99
C PRO A 47 -14.19 2.50 7.41
N ILE A 48 -13.89 3.54 6.62
CA ILE A 48 -14.37 4.90 6.87
C ILE A 48 -14.77 5.57 5.55
N PRO A 49 -15.72 6.52 5.56
CA PRO A 49 -16.01 7.31 4.38
C PRO A 49 -14.79 8.18 4.03
N ILE A 50 -14.23 8.01 2.84
CA ILE A 50 -13.12 8.83 2.34
C ILE A 50 -13.42 9.35 0.94
N SER A 51 -12.97 10.57 0.68
CA SER A 51 -12.78 11.09 -0.67
C SER A 51 -11.33 10.89 -1.06
N ALA A 52 -11.07 10.61 -2.34
CA ALA A 52 -9.71 10.40 -2.82
C ALA A 52 -9.56 10.91 -4.26
N SER A 53 -8.39 11.48 -4.55
CA SER A 53 -7.96 11.88 -5.89
C SER A 53 -6.62 11.22 -6.20
N ALA A 54 -6.29 11.13 -7.49
CA ALA A 54 -5.01 10.60 -7.93
C ALA A 54 -4.53 11.32 -9.17
N ARG A 55 -3.22 11.54 -9.27
CA ARG A 55 -2.58 12.16 -10.43
C ARG A 55 -1.28 11.44 -10.75
N CYS A 56 -1.05 11.23 -12.04
CA CYS A 56 0.20 10.73 -12.56
C CYS A 56 1.12 11.93 -12.81
N PHE A 57 2.41 11.74 -12.63
CA PHE A 57 3.44 12.69 -13.02
C PHE A 57 4.61 11.93 -13.66
N ASP A 58 5.55 12.64 -14.25
CA ASP A 58 6.75 12.01 -14.81
C ASP A 58 7.55 11.33 -13.70
N GLY A 59 7.57 9.99 -13.72
CA GLY A 59 8.21 9.17 -12.69
C GLY A 59 7.34 8.80 -11.49
N GLY A 60 6.01 8.85 -11.56
CA GLY A 60 5.19 8.24 -10.51
C GLY A 60 3.71 8.63 -10.41
N VAL A 61 3.15 8.34 -9.23
CA VAL A 61 1.75 8.59 -8.87
C VAL A 61 1.67 9.29 -7.52
N VAL A 62 0.78 10.28 -7.44
CA VAL A 62 0.35 10.91 -6.18
C VAL A 62 -1.11 10.53 -5.93
N VAL A 63 -1.42 10.19 -4.69
CA VAL A 63 -2.78 9.95 -4.23
C VAL A 63 -3.04 10.80 -2.99
N GLU A 64 -4.15 11.51 -3.02
CA GLU A 64 -4.64 12.30 -1.90
C GLU A 64 -5.89 11.62 -1.35
N ALA A 65 -6.03 11.60 -0.02
CA ALA A 65 -7.22 11.11 0.65
C ALA A 65 -7.64 12.07 1.75
N GLU A 66 -8.94 12.27 1.92
CA GLU A 66 -9.51 13.07 2.99
C GLU A 66 -10.74 12.41 3.63
N SER A 67 -10.97 12.73 4.90
CA SER A 67 -12.16 12.30 5.64
C SER A 67 -12.37 13.16 6.89
N THR A 68 -13.62 13.29 7.33
CA THR A 68 -13.96 13.80 8.66
C THR A 68 -14.37 12.61 9.53
N TRP A 69 -13.43 12.05 10.30
CA TRP A 69 -13.67 10.84 11.09
C TRP A 69 -12.81 10.72 12.36
N LYS A 70 -12.66 9.52 12.92
CA LYS A 70 -11.85 9.19 14.12
C LYS A 70 -10.44 8.66 13.84
N THR A 71 -10.15 8.15 12.63
CA THR A 71 -8.84 7.62 12.22
C THR A 71 -8.22 8.35 11.02
N GLY A 72 -6.89 8.31 10.95
CA GLY A 72 -6.11 8.82 9.82
C GLY A 72 -6.37 8.09 8.51
N VAL A 73 -6.14 8.79 7.40
CA VAL A 73 -6.30 8.33 6.00
C VAL A 73 -4.96 8.07 5.31
N GLU A 74 -3.85 8.13 6.05
CA GLU A 74 -2.50 7.98 5.48
C GLU A 74 -2.28 6.61 4.84
N MET A 75 -2.85 5.55 5.40
CA MET A 75 -2.71 4.19 4.88
C MET A 75 -3.55 3.99 3.63
N ASP A 76 -4.72 4.63 3.56
CA ASP A 76 -5.60 4.63 2.39
C ASP A 76 -4.91 5.33 1.21
N ALA A 77 -4.29 6.49 1.45
CA ALA A 77 -3.51 7.19 0.45
C ALA A 77 -2.29 6.36 -0.02
N LEU A 78 -1.53 5.76 0.90
CA LEU A 78 -0.40 4.89 0.58
C LEU A 78 -0.82 3.67 -0.26
N PHE A 79 -1.92 3.02 0.12
CA PHE A 79 -2.48 1.90 -0.63
C PHE A 79 -2.92 2.33 -2.03
N GLY A 80 -3.58 3.49 -2.14
CA GLY A 80 -3.92 4.07 -3.43
C GLY A 80 -2.70 4.36 -4.29
N ALA A 81 -1.62 4.92 -3.74
CA ALA A 81 -0.39 5.21 -4.48
C ALA A 81 0.31 3.94 -4.97
N LEU A 82 0.38 2.89 -4.13
CA LEU A 82 0.85 1.56 -4.53
C LEU A 82 0.06 1.02 -5.73
N VAL A 83 -1.27 0.97 -5.59
CA VAL A 83 -2.14 0.38 -6.61
C VAL A 83 -2.18 1.22 -7.88
N GLY A 84 -2.17 2.54 -7.75
CA GLY A 84 -2.07 3.48 -8.86
C GLY A 84 -0.79 3.27 -9.67
N ALA A 85 0.35 3.08 -9.03
CA ALA A 85 1.62 2.78 -9.70
C ALA A 85 1.56 1.44 -10.45
N ILE A 86 1.08 0.37 -9.81
CA ILE A 86 0.90 -0.96 -10.43
C ILE A 86 -0.06 -0.87 -11.64
N ALA A 87 -1.20 -0.21 -11.46
CA ALA A 87 -2.20 -0.03 -12.51
C ALA A 87 -1.66 0.78 -13.70
N SER A 88 -0.68 1.64 -13.45
CA SER A 88 0.00 2.48 -14.44
C SER A 88 1.24 1.79 -15.06
N GLY A 89 1.39 0.48 -14.81
CA GLY A 89 2.39 -0.38 -15.46
C GLY A 89 3.75 -0.42 -14.78
N ALA A 90 3.88 0.12 -13.56
CA ALA A 90 5.13 0.11 -12.81
C ALA A 90 5.59 -1.34 -12.53
N SER A 91 6.87 -1.57 -12.76
CA SER A 91 7.58 -2.78 -12.32
C SER A 91 8.52 -2.52 -11.14
N LYS A 92 8.83 -1.25 -10.86
CA LYS A 92 9.65 -0.78 -9.74
C LYS A 92 9.05 0.49 -9.15
N ILE A 93 8.90 0.49 -7.83
CA ILE A 93 8.55 1.65 -7.01
C ILE A 93 9.79 1.97 -6.18
N TYR A 94 10.49 3.03 -6.57
CA TYR A 94 11.71 3.50 -5.94
C TYR A 94 11.45 4.12 -4.57
N LYS A 95 10.27 4.71 -4.38
CA LYS A 95 9.89 5.29 -3.09
C LYS A 95 8.38 5.45 -2.98
N LEU A 96 7.76 4.71 -2.07
CA LEU A 96 6.39 4.91 -1.64
C LEU A 96 6.41 5.53 -0.23
N SER A 97 5.88 6.74 -0.10
CA SER A 97 5.95 7.51 1.15
C SER A 97 4.74 8.42 1.37
N VAL A 98 4.54 8.85 2.63
CA VAL A 98 3.58 9.90 2.98
C VAL A 98 4.28 11.24 2.82
N VAL A 99 3.80 12.07 1.90
CA VAL A 99 4.35 13.41 1.66
C VAL A 99 3.88 14.38 2.74
N GLN A 100 2.59 14.32 3.05
CA GLN A 100 1.98 15.20 4.03
C GLN A 100 0.82 14.51 4.71
N LYS A 101 0.65 14.80 6.00
CA LYS A 101 -0.55 14.48 6.76
C LYS A 101 -1.05 15.70 7.51
N VAL A 102 -2.32 16.04 7.34
CA VAL A 102 -2.96 17.18 8.02
C VAL A 102 -4.09 16.68 8.92
N LYS A 103 -4.27 17.33 10.08
CA LYS A 103 -5.36 17.08 11.02
C LYS A 103 -5.93 18.42 11.49
N GLY A 104 -7.25 18.59 11.40
CA GLY A 104 -7.99 19.71 11.99
C GLY A 104 -8.19 20.93 11.08
N LEU A 105 -7.22 21.30 10.26
CA LEU A 105 -7.38 22.37 9.28
C LEU A 105 -8.09 21.81 8.03
N GLY A 106 -9.28 22.32 7.71
CA GLY A 106 -10.01 21.94 6.50
C GLY A 106 -9.16 22.23 5.26
N ALA A 107 -8.81 21.19 4.52
CA ALA A 107 -8.08 21.26 3.26
C ALA A 107 -9.06 21.03 2.08
N PRO A 108 -8.66 21.24 0.83
CA PRO A 108 -9.58 21.45 -0.29
C PRO A 108 -10.39 20.19 -0.58
N SER A 109 -11.65 20.36 -0.99
CA SER A 109 -12.47 19.22 -1.41
C SER A 109 -11.78 18.51 -2.57
N LEU A 110 -11.47 17.23 -2.42
CA LEU A 110 -10.85 16.47 -3.48
C LEU A 110 -11.84 16.24 -4.62
N SER A 111 -11.44 16.52 -5.86
CA SER A 111 -12.21 16.09 -7.02
C SER A 111 -11.96 14.62 -7.29
N GLU A 112 -13.02 13.82 -7.23
CA GLU A 112 -12.92 12.40 -7.57
C GLU A 112 -12.51 12.23 -9.05
N PRO A 113 -11.76 11.17 -9.38
CA PRO A 113 -11.39 10.90 -10.76
C PRO A 113 -12.65 10.69 -11.61
N ALA A 114 -12.78 11.46 -12.69
CA ALA A 114 -13.90 11.33 -13.62
C ALA A 114 -13.80 10.09 -14.52
N ALA A 115 -12.61 9.50 -14.65
CA ALA A 115 -12.34 8.38 -15.54
C ALA A 115 -12.28 7.05 -14.78
N ALA A 116 -12.90 6.01 -15.36
CA ALA A 116 -12.75 4.64 -14.87
C ALA A 116 -11.33 4.10 -15.17
N PRO A 117 -10.82 3.16 -14.35
CA PRO A 117 -9.57 2.45 -14.64
C PRO A 117 -9.65 1.73 -15.98
N LYS A 118 -8.60 1.88 -16.78
CA LYS A 118 -8.44 1.19 -18.06
C LYS A 118 -7.96 -0.25 -17.80
N PRO A 119 -8.31 -1.22 -18.68
CA PRO A 119 -7.73 -2.56 -18.64
C PRO A 119 -6.20 -2.52 -18.60
N ILE A 120 -5.60 -3.34 -17.74
CA ILE A 120 -4.14 -3.34 -17.56
C ILE A 120 -3.56 -4.55 -18.28
N PRO A 121 -2.64 -4.34 -19.25
CA PRO A 121 -2.00 -5.45 -19.94
C PRO A 121 -1.09 -6.22 -18.99
N ARG A 122 -1.12 -7.55 -19.08
CA ARG A 122 -0.17 -8.41 -18.35
C ARG A 122 1.17 -8.46 -19.07
N PRO A 123 2.29 -8.26 -18.37
CA PRO A 123 3.61 -8.49 -18.96
C PRO A 123 3.80 -9.97 -19.31
N ASP A 124 4.34 -10.25 -20.51
CA ASP A 124 4.71 -11.60 -20.94
C ASP A 124 6.10 -11.95 -20.41
N VAL A 125 6.18 -12.27 -19.11
CA VAL A 125 7.43 -12.52 -18.36
C VAL A 125 7.49 -13.92 -17.74
N GLY A 126 6.78 -14.87 -18.34
CA GLY A 126 6.70 -16.26 -17.87
C GLY A 126 5.66 -16.49 -16.78
N LEU A 127 5.64 -17.71 -16.23
CA LEU A 127 4.62 -18.19 -15.30
C LEU A 127 5.07 -18.17 -13.83
N VAL A 128 6.30 -17.73 -13.57
CA VAL A 128 6.86 -17.53 -12.24
C VAL A 128 7.25 -16.06 -12.14
N ALA A 129 6.87 -15.40 -11.05
CA ALA A 129 7.28 -14.03 -10.78
C ALA A 129 7.75 -13.88 -9.34
N THR A 130 8.81 -13.11 -9.16
CA THR A 130 9.33 -12.73 -7.85
C THR A 130 9.24 -11.22 -7.71
N ALA A 131 8.65 -10.76 -6.61
CA ALA A 131 8.66 -9.36 -6.20
C ALA A 131 9.39 -9.23 -4.87
N GLU A 132 10.31 -8.28 -4.80
CA GLU A 132 11.08 -7.98 -3.61
C GLU A 132 10.84 -6.54 -3.19
N GLY A 133 10.87 -6.28 -1.88
CA GLY A 133 10.76 -4.93 -1.38
C GLY A 133 11.21 -4.81 0.06
N ARG A 134 11.41 -3.56 0.47
CA ARG A 134 11.89 -3.19 1.80
C ARG A 134 11.09 -2.01 2.32
N ILE A 135 10.83 -2.00 3.62
CA ILE A 135 10.32 -0.83 4.32
C ILE A 135 11.39 -0.33 5.28
N ARG A 136 11.80 0.93 5.13
CA ARG A 136 12.67 1.61 6.11
C ARG A 136 11.84 2.00 7.32
N LEU A 137 12.30 1.63 8.51
CA LEU A 137 11.64 1.92 9.78
C LEU A 137 12.60 2.63 10.73
N ARG A 138 12.12 3.62 11.49
CA ARG A 138 12.92 4.18 12.60
C ARG A 138 12.94 3.25 13.81
N SER A 139 11.86 2.48 13.98
CA SER A 139 11.55 1.76 15.22
C SER A 139 11.82 0.26 15.11
N ILE A 140 12.87 -0.12 14.38
CA ILE A 140 13.18 -1.52 14.12
C ILE A 140 13.40 -2.33 15.41
N ASP A 141 13.92 -1.70 16.46
CA ASP A 141 14.12 -2.33 17.77
C ASP A 141 12.80 -2.77 18.41
N VAL A 142 11.70 -2.03 18.18
CA VAL A 142 10.36 -2.40 18.68
C VAL A 142 9.88 -3.67 17.98
N VAL A 143 10.18 -3.81 16.68
CA VAL A 143 9.87 -5.00 15.90
C VAL A 143 10.73 -6.18 16.36
N LYS A 144 12.05 -5.99 16.50
CA LYS A 144 13.00 -7.01 17.00
C LYS A 144 12.64 -7.51 18.40
N ALA A 145 12.14 -6.61 19.27
CA ALA A 145 11.71 -6.95 20.63
C ALA A 145 10.31 -7.58 20.72
N GLY A 146 9.55 -7.66 19.62
CA GLY A 146 8.17 -8.16 19.65
C GLY A 146 7.21 -7.26 20.44
N ALA A 147 7.53 -5.97 20.57
CA ALA A 147 6.83 -5.03 21.44
C ALA A 147 5.77 -4.16 20.72
N VAL A 148 5.37 -4.56 19.51
CA VAL A 148 4.34 -3.87 18.72
C VAL A 148 2.95 -4.13 19.31
N GLU A 149 2.27 -3.08 19.76
CA GLU A 149 0.95 -3.16 20.44
C GLU A 149 -0.13 -3.87 19.61
N LYS A 150 -0.03 -3.76 18.28
CA LYS A 150 -0.96 -4.37 17.33
C LYS A 150 -0.74 -5.88 17.12
N GLY A 151 0.33 -6.46 17.68
CA GLY A 151 0.73 -7.86 17.50
C GLY A 151 1.96 -8.03 16.63
N ASP A 152 2.20 -9.25 16.13
CA ASP A 152 3.37 -9.58 15.30
C ASP A 152 3.24 -9.02 13.87
N PRO A 153 4.06 -8.02 13.48
CA PRO A 153 4.00 -7.43 12.14
C PRO A 153 4.49 -8.38 11.04
N LEU A 154 5.42 -9.30 11.32
CA LEU A 154 5.98 -10.23 10.33
C LEU A 154 4.93 -11.28 9.95
N CYS A 155 4.25 -11.83 10.96
CA CYS A 155 3.17 -12.79 10.76
C CYS A 155 2.00 -12.13 10.02
N ALA A 156 1.59 -10.92 10.43
CA ALA A 156 0.54 -10.16 9.76
C ALA A 156 0.87 -9.89 8.28
N ALA A 157 2.13 -9.54 7.98
CA ALA A 157 2.61 -9.29 6.62
C ALA A 157 2.52 -10.53 5.72
N LYS A 158 2.91 -11.71 6.22
CA LYS A 158 2.81 -12.98 5.48
C LYS A 158 1.35 -13.31 5.13
N ILE A 159 0.44 -13.12 6.08
CA ILE A 159 -1.00 -13.32 5.87
C ILE A 159 -1.53 -12.33 4.83
N ALA A 160 -1.18 -11.05 4.94
CA ALA A 160 -1.58 -10.02 3.99
C ALA A 160 -1.09 -10.30 2.56
N ALA A 161 0.16 -10.76 2.40
CA ALA A 161 0.71 -11.17 1.11
C ALA A 161 -0.07 -12.34 0.50
N ALA A 162 -0.30 -13.40 1.30
CA ALA A 162 -0.99 -14.60 0.85
C ALA A 162 -2.44 -14.31 0.41
N LEU A 163 -3.14 -13.43 1.12
CA LEU A 163 -4.49 -13.00 0.76
C LEU A 163 -4.48 -12.10 -0.47
N SER A 164 -3.62 -11.07 -0.50
CA SER A 164 -3.58 -10.09 -1.59
C SER A 164 -3.16 -10.69 -2.93
N SER A 165 -2.27 -11.69 -2.93
CA SER A 165 -1.82 -12.39 -4.15
C SER A 165 -2.97 -12.97 -5.00
N LYS A 166 -4.13 -13.23 -4.39
CA LYS A 166 -5.30 -13.86 -5.05
C LYS A 166 -6.40 -12.87 -5.39
N ARG A 167 -6.25 -11.59 -5.01
CA ARG A 167 -7.35 -10.63 -4.94
C ARG A 167 -7.12 -9.38 -5.77
N LEU A 168 -6.05 -9.31 -6.56
CA LEU A 168 -5.77 -8.16 -7.42
C LEU A 168 -6.89 -7.93 -8.45
N CYS A 169 -7.44 -9.00 -9.03
CA CYS A 169 -8.56 -8.92 -9.98
C CYS A 169 -9.90 -8.48 -9.33
N GLU A 170 -10.01 -8.47 -7.99
CA GLU A 170 -11.14 -7.85 -7.30
C GLU A 170 -11.02 -6.31 -7.28
N LEU A 171 -9.80 -5.78 -7.47
CA LEU A 171 -9.46 -4.38 -7.29
C LEU A 171 -9.23 -3.65 -8.62
N LEU A 172 -8.61 -4.33 -9.58
CA LEU A 172 -8.22 -3.76 -10.88
C LEU A 172 -8.85 -4.56 -12.03
N PRO A 173 -9.07 -3.92 -13.21
CA PRO A 173 -9.56 -4.59 -14.41
C PRO A 173 -8.45 -5.45 -15.04
N VAL A 174 -8.11 -6.56 -14.37
CA VAL A 174 -7.15 -7.58 -14.80
C VAL A 174 -7.79 -8.96 -14.70
N GLU A 175 -7.44 -9.88 -15.60
CA GLU A 175 -7.91 -11.27 -15.55
C GLU A 175 -7.41 -11.99 -14.29
N CYS A 176 -8.24 -12.73 -13.55
CA CYS A 176 -7.74 -13.45 -12.37
C CYS A 176 -6.73 -14.55 -12.76
N VAL A 177 -5.59 -14.60 -12.07
CA VAL A 177 -4.57 -15.64 -12.28
C VAL A 177 -4.86 -16.89 -11.46
N TYR A 178 -4.58 -18.06 -12.04
CA TYR A 178 -4.67 -19.35 -11.37
C TYR A 178 -3.33 -19.67 -10.70
N LEU A 179 -3.16 -19.23 -9.45
CA LEU A 179 -1.94 -19.49 -8.68
C LEU A 179 -1.83 -20.98 -8.32
N GLU A 180 -0.66 -21.56 -8.60
CA GLU A 180 -0.28 -22.93 -8.23
C GLU A 180 0.69 -22.96 -7.04
N TYR A 181 1.42 -21.87 -6.84
CA TYR A 181 2.39 -21.71 -5.75
C TYR A 181 2.41 -20.26 -5.27
N ALA A 182 2.49 -20.08 -3.96
CA ALA A 182 2.70 -18.78 -3.34
C ALA A 182 3.58 -18.95 -2.10
N ASN A 183 4.70 -18.25 -2.06
CA ASN A 183 5.58 -18.20 -0.90
C ASN A 183 5.96 -16.75 -0.59
N THR A 184 5.97 -16.42 0.70
CA THR A 184 6.36 -15.10 1.18
C THR A 184 7.39 -15.23 2.29
N GLU A 185 8.58 -14.71 2.03
CA GLU A 185 9.63 -14.52 3.02
C GLU A 185 9.56 -13.10 3.58
N VAL A 186 9.74 -12.97 4.90
CA VAL A 186 9.82 -11.69 5.60
C VAL A 186 11.03 -11.75 6.51
N LYS A 187 11.97 -10.82 6.35
CA LYS A 187 13.24 -10.78 7.07
C LYS A 187 13.42 -9.41 7.70
N VAL A 188 13.75 -9.40 8.99
CA VAL A 188 14.11 -8.17 9.71
C VAL A 188 15.56 -7.82 9.33
N GLU A 189 15.77 -6.57 8.93
CA GLU A 189 17.08 -6.00 8.61
C GLU A 189 17.42 -4.91 9.66
N ASP A 190 18.59 -4.27 9.52
CA ASP A 190 19.03 -3.28 10.51
C ASP A 190 18.30 -1.95 10.43
N GLU A 191 17.83 -1.56 9.24
CA GLU A 191 17.12 -0.29 9.05
C GLU A 191 15.64 -0.49 8.67
N GLY A 192 15.12 -1.71 8.78
CA GLY A 192 13.81 -2.02 8.22
C GLY A 192 13.45 -3.49 8.13
N VAL A 193 12.47 -3.80 7.28
CA VAL A 193 12.02 -5.17 7.01
C VAL A 193 12.01 -5.41 5.50
N ALA A 194 12.62 -6.51 5.08
CA ALA A 194 12.58 -7.00 3.70
C ALA A 194 11.48 -8.04 3.52
N VAL A 195 10.85 -8.02 2.35
CA VAL A 195 9.81 -8.96 1.90
C VAL A 195 10.20 -9.49 0.53
N SER A 196 10.11 -10.80 0.33
CA SER A 196 10.23 -11.45 -0.98
C SER A 196 9.01 -12.34 -1.20
N VAL A 197 8.29 -12.12 -2.30
CA VAL A 197 7.10 -12.87 -2.69
C VAL A 197 7.38 -13.59 -4.00
N VAL A 198 7.28 -14.91 -3.98
CA VAL A 198 7.45 -15.77 -5.16
C VAL A 198 6.11 -16.44 -5.48
N LEU A 199 5.60 -16.18 -6.69
CA LEU A 199 4.36 -16.76 -7.18
C LEU A 199 4.63 -17.62 -8.42
N ARG A 200 3.91 -18.74 -8.54
CA ARG A 200 3.77 -19.49 -9.80
C ARG A 200 2.30 -19.57 -10.18
N ALA A 201 1.98 -19.35 -11.44
CA ALA A 201 0.64 -19.44 -11.98
C ALA A 201 0.57 -20.34 -13.22
N ARG A 202 -0.65 -20.61 -13.67
CA ARG A 202 -0.93 -21.29 -14.94
C ARG A 202 -1.58 -20.31 -15.92
N GLY A 203 -1.15 -20.35 -17.18
CA GLY A 203 -1.78 -19.63 -18.29
C GLY A 203 -1.39 -18.16 -18.43
N SER A 204 -1.12 -17.46 -17.33
CA SER A 204 -0.74 -16.04 -17.34
C SER A 204 0.30 -15.71 -16.28
N SER A 205 1.11 -14.68 -16.55
CA SER A 205 2.10 -14.19 -15.59
C SER A 205 1.46 -13.65 -14.31
N PRO A 206 1.94 -14.07 -13.12
CA PRO A 206 1.50 -13.53 -11.82
C PRO A 206 2.32 -12.29 -11.38
N SER A 207 2.99 -11.58 -12.30
CA SER A 207 3.91 -10.49 -11.95
C SER A 207 3.20 -9.33 -11.23
N LEU A 208 2.01 -8.95 -11.68
CA LEU A 208 1.24 -7.88 -11.02
C LEU A 208 0.79 -8.31 -9.62
N GLU A 209 0.38 -9.56 -9.46
CA GLU A 209 -0.01 -10.14 -8.16
C GLU A 209 1.16 -10.24 -7.19
N ALA A 210 2.36 -10.60 -7.67
CA ALA A 210 3.56 -10.66 -6.84
C ALA A 210 3.90 -9.27 -6.30
N LEU A 211 3.90 -8.26 -7.18
CA LEU A 211 4.17 -6.86 -6.83
C LEU A 211 3.13 -6.32 -5.84
N PHE A 212 1.85 -6.60 -6.08
CA PHE A 212 0.75 -6.22 -5.19
C PHE A 212 0.84 -6.90 -3.82
N ALA A 213 1.14 -8.21 -3.78
CA ALA A 213 1.27 -8.96 -2.55
C ALA A 213 2.45 -8.47 -1.69
N ALA A 214 3.60 -8.19 -2.31
CA ALA A 214 4.76 -7.61 -1.62
C ALA A 214 4.43 -6.22 -1.06
N GLY A 215 3.81 -5.35 -1.87
CA GLY A 215 3.36 -4.04 -1.43
C GLY A 215 2.35 -4.08 -0.28
N ALA A 216 1.36 -4.97 -0.35
CA ALA A 216 0.37 -5.16 0.72
C ALA A 216 1.01 -5.66 2.03
N ALA A 217 2.02 -6.53 1.95
CA ALA A 217 2.79 -6.99 3.10
C ALA A 217 3.55 -5.83 3.75
N LEU A 218 4.25 -5.02 2.95
CA LEU A 218 5.02 -3.86 3.41
C LEU A 218 4.12 -2.77 4.01
N LEU A 219 2.97 -2.50 3.40
CA LEU A 219 1.95 -1.59 3.97
C LEU A 219 1.32 -2.14 5.25
N THR A 220 1.19 -3.46 5.38
CA THR A 220 0.73 -4.09 6.62
C THR A 220 1.75 -3.89 7.73
N ILE A 221 3.05 -4.05 7.45
CA ILE A 221 4.12 -3.73 8.40
C ILE A 221 4.04 -2.26 8.81
N TRP A 222 3.87 -1.35 7.85
CA TRP A 222 3.71 0.07 8.15
C TRP A 222 2.49 0.33 9.04
N ASP A 223 1.31 -0.21 8.72
CA ASP A 223 0.13 0.02 9.57
C ASP A 223 0.35 -0.49 11.00
N MET A 224 1.02 -1.63 11.15
CA MET A 224 1.37 -2.21 12.45
C MET A 224 2.33 -1.32 13.26
N THR A 225 3.28 -0.65 12.60
CA THR A 225 4.33 0.16 13.26
C THR A 225 4.07 1.66 13.24
N LYS A 226 3.02 2.14 12.55
CA LYS A 226 2.78 3.57 12.27
C LYS A 226 2.78 4.51 13.47
N LYS A 227 2.52 4.00 14.68
CA LYS A 227 2.57 4.78 15.93
C LYS A 227 3.99 5.21 16.25
N TYR A 228 4.95 4.32 16.06
CA TYR A 228 6.37 4.51 16.36
C TYR A 228 7.10 5.26 15.25
N GLU A 229 6.54 5.22 14.04
CA GLU A 229 7.07 5.86 12.84
C GLU A 229 6.67 7.33 12.67
N LYS A 230 5.93 7.92 13.64
CA LYS A 230 5.51 9.33 13.60
C LYS A 230 6.48 10.24 14.35
N ASP A 231 6.75 11.42 13.80
CA ASP A 231 7.41 12.50 14.54
C ASP A 231 6.43 13.26 15.46
N GLU A 232 6.92 14.28 16.16
CA GLU A 232 6.12 15.13 17.06
C GLU A 232 4.97 15.86 16.34
N ARG A 233 5.09 16.08 15.03
CA ARG A 233 4.08 16.69 14.16
C ARG A 233 3.12 15.64 13.55
N GLY A 234 3.31 14.37 13.88
CA GLY A 234 2.53 13.26 13.37
C GLY A 234 2.76 12.94 11.88
N GLN A 235 3.92 13.32 11.35
CA GLN A 235 4.42 13.03 10.00
C GLN A 235 5.35 11.80 9.97
N TYR A 236 5.68 11.32 8.78
CA TYR A 236 6.56 10.17 8.54
C TYR A 236 7.83 10.59 7.77
N PRO A 237 8.79 11.29 8.40
CA PRO A 237 9.92 11.90 7.69
C PRO A 237 10.92 10.89 7.10
N SER A 238 11.03 9.70 7.68
CA SER A 238 12.07 8.70 7.35
C SER A 238 11.51 7.37 6.85
N THR A 239 10.21 7.14 6.98
CA THR A 239 9.56 5.86 6.67
C THR A 239 9.14 5.85 5.21
N PHE A 240 9.63 4.88 4.45
CA PHE A 240 9.23 4.69 3.06
C PHE A 240 9.41 3.23 2.64
N ILE A 241 8.76 2.86 1.54
CA ILE A 241 8.84 1.54 0.93
C ILE A 241 9.57 1.65 -0.41
N GLU A 242 10.42 0.67 -0.70
CA GLU A 242 10.97 0.39 -2.02
C GLU A 242 10.51 -1.00 -2.41
N LEU A 243 10.04 -1.21 -3.65
CA LEU A 243 9.65 -2.54 -4.10
C LEU A 243 9.74 -2.70 -5.63
N GLY A 244 9.95 -3.91 -6.12
CA GLY A 244 10.03 -4.16 -7.55
C GLY A 244 10.01 -5.63 -7.91
N LEU A 245 9.82 -5.90 -9.20
CA LEU A 245 10.04 -7.22 -9.78
C LEU A 245 11.55 -7.51 -9.88
N SER A 246 11.93 -8.74 -9.56
CA SER A 246 13.28 -9.28 -9.76
C SER A 246 13.43 -9.97 -11.12
#